data_AF-A0A550C9J3-F1
#
_entry.id   AF-A0A550C9J3-F1
#
_cell.length_a   1.000
_cell.length_b   1.000
_cell.length_c   1.000
_cell.angle_alpha   90.00
_cell.angle_beta   90.00
_cell.angle_gamma   90.00
#
_symmetry.space_group_name_H-M   'P 1'
#
loop_
_entity.id
_entity.type
_entity.pdbx_description
1 polymer ?
#
loop_
_entity_poly.entity_id
_entity_poly.type
_entity_poly.pdbx_seq_one_letter_code
_entity_poly.pdbx_strand_id
1 'polypeptide(L)'
;MSLRSVPLPRHVRCSVRACTSSVRHPRTPRTHASTSALHAQRPYATITPSILEPRPPPPPPPLPSDILSGGENRPLAPDAPPPPDAPDSLNARILHYVREERGGISLPSLLAQYDDRAGDVLPSALKYEPSPPAERRVWFSDRAAPGVVAIVHATGEGIVKVCSGFAVEPTRAEDGGGQLFVTCAHTLEEMRRAPVGAKSGTFVLASDGEGNLVVHRVTSIPSALPRSDVMLLRATPPRDASQPALASSFESGIESSPTLHGAGASTSGEQICSGAPVPHASGPLFRHVASPSAVSTTAPRVPTLPVNPYPLHPGARVRAHFVRDKLSPVDEEGWTPWIGGGWSKWVRGEVLGYRDFAGKEAKPGTYDALSHLLFEPLPTPGSSGGPIVDEESGAVVGVVLGTRMDSARIDGMRGWGVPSETILEMFSLPGLEGKR
;
A
#
# COMPACT_ATOMS: atom_id res chain seq x y z
N MET A 1 -51.11 -28.83 34.69
CA MET A 1 -50.40 -27.65 35.25
C MET A 1 -50.34 -26.59 34.16
N SER A 2 -50.88 -25.41 34.46
CA SER A 2 -51.25 -24.37 33.49
C SER A 2 -50.03 -23.55 33.04
N LEU A 3 -49.72 -23.58 31.75
CA LEU A 3 -48.74 -22.67 31.14
C LEU A 3 -49.43 -21.36 30.76
N ARG A 4 -49.03 -20.26 31.42
CA ARG A 4 -49.48 -18.91 31.08
C ARG A 4 -48.60 -18.31 29.99
N SER A 5 -49.25 -17.85 28.93
CA SER A 5 -48.70 -17.10 27.81
C SER A 5 -48.23 -15.70 28.21
N VAL A 6 -47.02 -15.32 27.78
CA VAL A 6 -46.46 -13.96 27.91
C VAL A 6 -46.76 -13.16 26.64
N PRO A 7 -47.20 -11.89 26.71
CA PRO A 7 -47.49 -11.09 25.53
C PRO A 7 -46.24 -10.37 24.99
N LEU A 8 -46.11 -10.34 23.66
CA LEU A 8 -45.10 -9.59 22.90
C LEU A 8 -45.35 -8.06 22.95
N PRO A 9 -44.30 -7.22 22.95
CA PRO A 9 -44.46 -5.77 22.95
C PRO A 9 -44.79 -5.21 21.56
N ARG A 10 -45.63 -4.16 21.58
CA ARG A 10 -46.21 -3.46 20.43
C ARG A 10 -45.19 -2.57 19.72
N HIS A 11 -45.29 -2.55 18.39
CA HIS A 11 -44.59 -1.65 17.47
C HIS A 11 -44.77 -0.17 17.83
N VAL A 12 -43.66 0.56 17.97
CA VAL A 12 -43.61 2.02 18.00
C VAL A 12 -43.51 2.52 16.56
N ARG A 13 -44.53 3.25 16.10
CA ARG A 13 -44.52 3.99 14.84
C ARG A 13 -43.73 5.29 15.03
N CYS A 14 -42.60 5.43 14.35
CA CYS A 14 -41.85 6.68 14.30
C CYS A 14 -42.47 7.58 13.22
N SER A 15 -42.97 8.75 13.62
CA SER A 15 -43.54 9.77 12.72
C SER A 15 -42.42 10.70 12.26
N VAL A 16 -42.13 10.69 10.95
CA VAL A 16 -41.19 11.62 10.32
C VAL A 16 -41.93 12.93 10.04
N ARG A 17 -41.60 13.99 10.79
CA ARG A 17 -41.98 15.36 10.44
C ARG A 17 -40.97 15.94 9.47
N ALA A 18 -41.47 16.35 8.31
CA ALA A 18 -40.74 17.15 7.34
C ALA A 18 -40.51 18.56 7.89
N CYS A 19 -39.24 18.98 7.94
CA CYS A 19 -38.86 20.39 8.12
C CYS A 19 -38.37 20.93 6.79
N THR A 20 -39.17 21.81 6.19
CA THR A 20 -38.78 22.69 5.09
C THR A 20 -38.07 23.90 5.68
N SER A 21 -36.80 24.12 5.32
CA SER A 21 -36.08 25.35 5.64
C SER A 21 -35.47 25.98 4.40
N SER A 22 -35.97 27.18 4.15
CA SER A 22 -35.58 28.23 3.22
C SER A 22 -34.11 28.29 2.79
N VAL A 23 -33.94 28.38 1.47
CA VAL A 23 -32.74 28.83 0.75
C VAL A 23 -32.38 30.27 1.12
N ARG A 24 -31.12 30.52 1.49
CA ARG A 24 -30.46 31.84 1.39
C ARG A 24 -29.00 31.65 0.97
N HIS A 25 -28.64 32.20 -0.18
CA HIS A 25 -27.26 32.29 -0.68
C HIS A 25 -26.48 33.39 0.04
N PRO A 26 -25.21 33.14 0.44
CA PRO A 26 -24.22 34.19 0.59
C PRO A 26 -23.28 34.24 -0.64
N ARG A 27 -23.07 35.46 -1.12
CA ARG A 27 -22.08 35.85 -2.14
C ARG A 27 -20.66 35.63 -1.59
N THR A 28 -19.80 35.00 -2.38
CA THR A 28 -18.37 34.84 -2.13
C THR A 28 -17.58 36.08 -2.59
N PRO A 29 -16.62 36.59 -1.81
CA PRO A 29 -15.57 37.46 -2.32
C PRO A 29 -14.42 36.62 -2.90
N ARG A 30 -14.03 36.92 -4.15
CA ARG A 30 -12.79 36.45 -4.76
C ARG A 30 -11.61 37.20 -4.15
N THR A 31 -10.77 36.48 -3.41
CA THR A 31 -9.41 36.92 -3.08
C THR A 31 -8.42 36.06 -3.83
N HIS A 32 -7.69 36.67 -4.77
CA HIS A 32 -6.52 36.06 -5.40
C HIS A 32 -5.40 36.01 -4.36
N ALA A 33 -5.14 34.82 -3.81
CA ALA A 33 -3.96 34.57 -2.99
C ALA A 33 -2.82 34.11 -3.90
N SER A 34 -1.73 34.86 -3.86
CA SER A 34 -0.44 34.56 -4.48
C SER A 34 0.15 33.29 -3.83
N THR A 35 0.38 32.26 -4.63
CA THR A 35 1.04 31.02 -4.20
C THR A 35 2.55 31.22 -4.22
N SER A 36 3.14 31.60 -3.07
CA SER A 36 4.58 31.40 -2.85
C SER A 36 4.85 29.91 -2.73
N ALA A 37 5.71 29.39 -3.60
CA ALA A 37 6.19 28.02 -3.60
C ALA A 37 7.09 27.78 -2.37
N LEU A 38 6.48 27.32 -1.28
CA LEU A 38 7.20 26.63 -0.21
C LEU A 38 7.51 25.22 -0.69
N HIS A 39 8.74 24.75 -0.46
CA HIS A 39 9.19 23.38 -0.74
C HIS A 39 8.13 22.37 -0.27
N ALA A 40 7.35 21.84 -1.21
CA ALA A 40 6.30 20.88 -0.89
C ALA A 40 6.96 19.54 -0.55
N GLN A 41 7.15 19.27 0.75
CA GLN A 41 7.40 17.90 1.20
C GLN A 41 6.14 17.09 0.93
N ARG A 42 6.29 15.88 0.37
CA ARG A 42 5.17 14.97 0.16
C ARG A 42 4.45 14.73 1.49
N PRO A 43 3.13 14.93 1.56
CA PRO A 43 2.38 14.68 2.78
C PRO A 43 2.24 13.16 2.96
N TYR A 44 3.11 12.58 3.77
CA TYR A 44 2.92 11.25 4.31
C TYR A 44 1.84 11.27 5.38
N ALA A 45 1.08 10.17 5.49
CA ALA A 45 0.23 10.00 6.64
C ALA A 45 1.10 9.89 7.89
N THR A 46 0.67 10.58 8.94
CA THR A 46 1.31 10.53 10.24
C THR A 46 0.25 10.13 11.23
N ILE A 47 0.49 9.09 12.02
CA ILE A 47 -0.34 8.82 13.18
C ILE A 47 -0.20 10.02 14.10
N THR A 48 -1.16 10.93 14.02
CA THR A 48 -1.33 11.92 15.05
C THR A 48 -1.98 11.15 16.19
N PRO A 49 -1.35 11.01 17.37
CA PRO A 49 -1.99 10.37 18.50
C PRO A 49 -3.22 11.21 18.87
N SER A 50 -4.38 10.90 18.29
CA SER A 50 -5.63 11.65 18.47
C SER A 50 -6.23 11.49 19.87
N ILE A 51 -5.45 10.98 20.83
CA ILE A 51 -5.85 10.86 22.23
C ILE A 51 -5.42 12.07 23.06
N LEU A 52 -4.51 12.90 22.57
CA LEU A 52 -4.18 14.18 23.21
C LEU A 52 -3.84 15.19 22.11
N GLU A 53 -4.83 15.94 21.62
CA GLU A 53 -4.50 17.28 21.11
C GLU A 53 -4.12 18.11 22.35
N PRO A 54 -2.83 18.43 22.61
CA PRO A 54 -2.52 19.47 23.56
C PRO A 54 -3.23 20.73 23.06
N ARG A 55 -4.04 21.35 23.92
CA ARG A 55 -4.57 22.69 23.62
C ARG A 55 -3.39 23.56 23.18
N PRO A 56 -3.54 24.37 22.12
CA PRO A 56 -2.49 25.31 21.75
C PRO A 56 -2.10 26.11 23.00
N PRO A 57 -0.79 26.28 23.27
CA PRO A 57 -0.36 27.09 24.40
C PRO A 57 -0.99 28.49 24.28
N PRO A 58 -1.38 29.13 25.40
CA PRO A 58 -1.89 30.50 25.35
C PRO A 58 -0.87 31.38 24.62
N PRO A 59 -1.32 32.36 23.82
CA PRO A 59 -0.42 33.24 23.10
C PRO A 59 0.55 33.91 24.08
N PRO A 60 1.85 34.00 23.74
CA PRO A 60 2.82 34.65 24.61
C PRO A 60 2.40 36.12 24.83
N PRO A 61 2.65 36.68 26.02
CA PRO A 61 2.41 38.10 26.26
C PRO A 61 3.21 38.94 25.26
N PRO A 62 2.66 40.07 24.78
CA PRO A 62 3.35 40.93 23.84
C PRO A 62 4.68 41.40 24.42
N LEU A 63 5.77 41.11 23.72
CA LEU A 63 7.10 41.59 24.09
C LEU A 63 7.13 43.12 23.97
N PRO A 64 7.72 43.83 24.95
CA PRO A 64 7.97 45.25 24.82
C PRO A 64 8.86 45.49 23.60
N SER A 65 8.33 46.23 22.63
CA SER A 65 9.13 46.77 21.54
C SER A 65 10.00 47.87 22.14
N ASP A 66 11.32 47.67 22.17
CA ASP A 66 12.27 48.78 22.04
C ASP A 66 13.72 48.30 21.85
N ILE A 67 14.29 48.74 20.73
CA ILE A 67 15.63 49.34 20.56
C ILE A 67 16.86 48.44 20.81
N LEU A 68 17.53 48.00 19.73
CA LEU A 68 18.85 48.55 19.32
C LEU A 68 19.40 47.89 18.05
N SER A 69 19.94 48.77 17.20
CA SER A 69 20.50 48.61 15.87
C SER A 69 21.85 47.88 15.83
N GLY A 70 22.20 47.38 14.63
CA GLY A 70 23.56 47.50 14.10
C GLY A 70 24.26 46.21 13.73
N GLY A 71 24.09 45.76 12.48
CA GLY A 71 24.92 44.74 11.86
C GLY A 71 24.79 44.79 10.33
N GLU A 72 25.90 45.04 9.65
CA GLU A 72 26.01 45.34 8.22
C GLU A 72 25.46 44.23 7.31
N ASN A 73 24.50 44.60 6.44
CA ASN A 73 24.05 43.76 5.33
C ASN A 73 24.92 44.01 4.10
N ARG A 74 25.76 43.04 3.77
CA ARG A 74 26.45 42.93 2.47
C ARG A 74 25.44 42.42 1.43
N PRO A 75 25.23 43.12 0.30
CA PRO A 75 24.30 42.64 -0.73
C PRO A 75 24.89 41.41 -1.42
N LEU A 76 24.31 40.25 -1.15
CA LEU A 76 24.52 39.04 -1.95
C LEU A 76 23.85 39.26 -3.32
N ALA A 77 24.57 38.86 -4.38
CA ALA A 77 24.10 38.92 -5.75
C ALA A 77 22.74 38.21 -5.91
N PRO A 78 21.89 38.61 -6.86
CA PRO A 78 20.64 37.90 -7.13
C PRO A 78 20.99 36.48 -7.58
N ASP A 79 20.72 35.52 -6.69
CA ASP A 79 20.80 34.10 -6.98
C ASP A 79 20.04 33.80 -8.28
N ALA A 80 20.66 32.98 -9.13
CA ALA A 80 20.02 32.44 -10.31
C ALA A 80 18.65 31.85 -9.91
N PRO A 81 17.59 32.05 -10.71
CA PRO A 81 16.29 31.49 -10.41
C PRO A 81 16.46 29.97 -10.19
N PRO A 82 15.93 29.42 -9.08
CA PRO A 82 16.04 28.00 -8.83
C PRO A 82 15.53 27.25 -10.08
N PRO A 83 16.21 26.17 -10.51
CA PRO A 83 15.76 25.40 -11.65
C PRO A 83 14.29 25.04 -11.42
N PRO A 84 13.41 25.19 -12.43
CA PRO A 84 11.99 24.92 -12.27
C PRO A 84 11.85 23.52 -11.70
N ASP A 85 11.31 23.42 -10.48
CA ASP A 85 11.04 22.16 -9.81
C ASP A 85 10.29 21.28 -10.80
N ALA A 86 10.97 20.25 -11.33
CA ALA A 86 10.32 19.26 -12.17
C ALA A 86 9.17 18.71 -11.32
N PRO A 87 7.89 18.93 -11.72
CA PRO A 87 6.76 18.63 -10.87
C PRO A 87 6.88 17.19 -10.41
N ASP A 88 6.82 16.97 -9.08
CA ASP A 88 6.93 15.65 -8.42
C ASP A 88 6.36 14.57 -9.33
N SER A 89 7.24 13.85 -10.04
CA SER A 89 6.86 13.08 -11.22
C SER A 89 5.82 12.01 -10.87
N LEU A 90 5.85 11.52 -9.63
CA LEU A 90 4.85 10.63 -9.08
C LEU A 90 3.48 11.30 -8.86
N ASN A 91 3.41 12.47 -8.22
CA ASN A 91 2.13 13.14 -7.95
C ASN A 91 1.41 13.47 -9.24
N ALA A 92 2.14 14.01 -10.23
CA ALA A 92 1.58 14.31 -11.54
C ALA A 92 1.01 13.04 -12.22
N ARG A 93 1.74 11.91 -12.15
CA ARG A 93 1.28 10.62 -12.68
C ARG A 93 0.05 10.09 -11.95
N ILE A 94 0.02 10.14 -10.62
CA ILE A 94 -1.14 9.70 -9.84
C ILE A 94 -2.36 10.56 -10.13
N LEU A 95 -2.21 11.88 -10.16
CA LEU A 95 -3.31 12.78 -10.49
C LEU A 95 -3.80 12.58 -11.92
N HIS A 96 -2.90 12.23 -12.86
CA HIS A 96 -3.30 11.79 -14.20
C HIS A 96 -4.16 10.53 -14.12
N TYR A 97 -3.76 9.49 -13.37
CA TYR A 97 -4.59 8.30 -13.17
C TYR A 97 -5.96 8.63 -12.58
N VAL A 98 -6.04 9.46 -11.53
CA VAL A 98 -7.32 9.88 -10.91
C VAL A 98 -8.22 10.63 -11.91
N ARG A 99 -7.64 11.46 -12.78
CA ARG A 99 -8.41 12.23 -13.79
C ARG A 99 -8.96 11.34 -14.89
N GLU A 100 -8.12 10.43 -15.39
CA GLU A 100 -8.45 9.50 -16.47
C GLU A 100 -9.31 8.32 -15.99
N GLU A 101 -9.46 8.14 -14.67
CA GLU A 101 -10.04 6.94 -14.12
C GLU A 101 -11.48 6.68 -14.58
N ARG A 102 -11.66 5.56 -15.29
CA ARG A 102 -12.96 5.00 -15.64
C ARG A 102 -13.15 3.70 -14.87
N GLY A 103 -14.18 3.66 -14.03
CA GLY A 103 -14.59 2.46 -13.29
C GLY A 103 -13.91 2.25 -11.94
N GLY A 104 -13.18 3.26 -11.43
CA GLY A 104 -12.60 3.39 -10.07
C GLY A 104 -13.59 3.08 -8.97
N ILE A 105 -13.16 2.45 -7.87
CA ILE A 105 -13.90 2.65 -6.62
C ILE A 105 -13.46 3.99 -6.03
N SER A 106 -14.43 4.87 -5.78
CA SER A 106 -14.15 6.20 -5.23
C SER A 106 -13.67 6.11 -3.78
N LEU A 107 -12.95 7.11 -3.28
CA LEU A 107 -12.56 7.15 -1.87
C LEU A 107 -13.77 7.11 -0.91
N PRO A 108 -14.87 7.85 -1.14
CA PRO A 108 -16.09 7.71 -0.31
C PRO A 108 -16.64 6.28 -0.29
N SER A 109 -16.61 5.57 -1.42
CA SER A 109 -17.06 4.18 -1.48
C SER A 109 -16.10 3.23 -0.74
N LEU A 110 -14.79 3.45 -0.82
CA LEU A 110 -13.81 2.69 -0.02
C LEU A 110 -13.96 2.95 1.47
N LEU A 111 -14.16 4.21 1.88
CA LEU A 111 -14.42 4.58 3.27
C LEU A 111 -15.69 3.92 3.81
N ALA A 112 -16.75 3.87 3.01
CA ALA A 112 -17.96 3.12 3.37
C ALA A 112 -17.67 1.63 3.53
N GLN A 113 -16.91 1.01 2.62
CA GLN A 113 -16.50 -0.39 2.76
C GLN A 113 -15.63 -0.64 3.99
N TYR A 114 -14.72 0.29 4.33
CA TYR A 114 -13.91 0.18 5.53
C TYR A 114 -14.78 0.09 6.79
N ASP A 115 -15.80 0.94 6.88
CA ASP A 115 -16.76 0.94 8.00
C ASP A 115 -17.65 -0.33 7.97
N ASP A 116 -18.17 -0.71 6.80
CA ASP A 116 -19.08 -1.85 6.63
C ASP A 116 -18.40 -3.21 6.80
N ARG A 117 -17.08 -3.30 6.58
CA ARG A 117 -16.29 -4.55 6.60
C ARG A 117 -15.39 -4.66 7.83
N ALA A 118 -15.64 -3.82 8.84
CA ALA A 118 -14.94 -3.88 10.10
C ALA A 118 -15.19 -5.22 10.81
N GLY A 119 -14.13 -6.03 10.98
CA GLY A 119 -14.19 -7.36 11.58
C GLY A 119 -14.67 -8.47 10.65
N ASP A 120 -14.86 -8.21 9.36
CA ASP A 120 -15.21 -9.26 8.40
C ASP A 120 -14.05 -10.26 8.23
N VAL A 121 -14.36 -11.56 8.25
CA VAL A 121 -13.37 -12.62 8.07
C VAL A 121 -13.48 -13.21 6.67
N LEU A 122 -12.43 -13.18 5.86
CA LEU A 122 -12.45 -13.77 4.53
C LEU A 122 -12.68 -15.29 4.61
N PRO A 123 -13.44 -15.89 3.66
CA PRO A 123 -13.71 -17.33 3.66
C PRO A 123 -12.48 -18.17 3.32
N SER A 124 -11.44 -17.55 2.75
CA SER A 124 -10.15 -18.18 2.49
C SER A 124 -9.24 -18.08 3.72
N ALA A 125 -8.35 -19.06 3.89
CA ALA A 125 -7.29 -18.98 4.88
C ALA A 125 -6.08 -18.22 4.30
N LEU A 126 -5.28 -17.60 5.17
CA LEU A 126 -3.98 -17.07 4.77
C LEU A 126 -2.94 -18.19 4.75
N LYS A 127 -2.03 -18.18 3.76
CA LYS A 127 -0.92 -19.13 3.73
C LYS A 127 0.00 -18.89 4.93
N TYR A 128 0.17 -19.93 5.74
CA TYR A 128 0.97 -19.90 6.96
C TYR A 128 2.42 -20.30 6.66
N GLU A 129 3.38 -19.40 6.88
CA GLU A 129 4.78 -19.59 6.50
C GLU A 129 5.76 -19.08 7.59
N PRO A 130 5.83 -19.70 8.78
CA PRO A 130 6.78 -19.33 9.84
C PRO A 130 8.24 -19.66 9.52
N SER A 131 8.46 -20.60 8.60
CA SER A 131 9.78 -20.99 8.12
C SER A 131 9.74 -21.10 6.60
N PRO A 132 9.64 -19.95 5.90
CA PRO A 132 9.49 -19.96 4.45
C PRO A 132 10.71 -20.60 3.79
N PRO A 133 10.52 -21.30 2.65
CA PRO A 133 11.63 -21.83 1.87
C PRO A 133 12.48 -20.67 1.32
N ALA A 134 13.75 -20.93 0.98
CA ALA A 134 14.75 -19.88 0.71
C ALA A 134 14.30 -18.88 -0.37
N GLU A 135 13.57 -19.33 -1.38
CA GLU A 135 13.02 -18.54 -2.48
C GLU A 135 11.83 -17.65 -2.06
N ARG A 136 11.18 -17.95 -0.94
CA ARG A 136 10.07 -17.15 -0.37
C ARG A 136 10.55 -16.16 0.68
N ARG A 137 11.73 -16.37 1.28
CA ARG A 137 12.27 -15.50 2.33
C ARG A 137 12.47 -14.09 1.78
N VAL A 138 12.17 -13.10 2.62
CA VAL A 138 12.53 -11.71 2.32
C VAL A 138 14.04 -11.56 2.42
N TRP A 139 14.69 -11.16 1.32
CA TRP A 139 16.12 -10.89 1.27
C TRP A 139 16.39 -9.39 1.42
N PHE A 140 17.12 -9.00 2.47
CA PHE A 140 17.34 -7.59 2.80
C PHE A 140 18.40 -6.90 1.94
N SER A 141 19.20 -7.67 1.19
CA SER A 141 20.18 -7.17 0.22
C SER A 141 19.56 -6.77 -1.12
N ASP A 142 18.31 -7.16 -1.37
CA ASP A 142 17.61 -6.84 -2.60
C ASP A 142 17.17 -5.37 -2.59
N ARG A 143 17.62 -4.63 -3.60
CA ARG A 143 17.33 -3.21 -3.77
C ARG A 143 15.85 -2.94 -4.05
N ALA A 144 15.14 -3.91 -4.62
CA ALA A 144 13.76 -3.75 -5.05
C ALA A 144 12.73 -3.97 -3.93
N ALA A 145 13.12 -4.60 -2.81
CA ALA A 145 12.21 -5.04 -1.75
C ALA A 145 10.96 -5.73 -2.32
N PRO A 146 11.12 -6.82 -3.09
CA PRO A 146 10.04 -7.44 -3.84
C PRO A 146 8.86 -7.78 -2.92
N GLY A 147 7.66 -7.39 -3.33
CA GLY A 147 6.44 -7.59 -2.57
C GLY A 147 6.04 -6.46 -1.62
N VAL A 148 6.94 -5.50 -1.38
CA VAL A 148 6.60 -4.23 -0.71
C VAL A 148 6.13 -3.22 -1.74
N VAL A 149 5.03 -2.53 -1.44
CA VAL A 149 4.34 -1.61 -2.35
C VAL A 149 4.12 -0.25 -1.70
N ALA A 150 3.89 0.77 -2.52
CA ALA A 150 3.36 2.05 -2.04
C ALA A 150 1.85 2.09 -2.29
N ILE A 151 1.08 2.35 -1.24
CA ILE A 151 -0.37 2.56 -1.31
C ILE A 151 -0.61 4.06 -1.40
N VAL A 152 -1.40 4.47 -2.38
CA VAL A 152 -1.68 5.89 -2.65
C VAL A 152 -3.17 6.14 -2.65
N HIS A 153 -3.62 7.04 -1.77
CA HIS A 153 -4.97 7.59 -1.79
C HIS A 153 -4.93 9.00 -2.37
N ALA A 154 -5.74 9.29 -3.38
CA ALA A 154 -5.67 10.57 -4.07
C ALA A 154 -7.05 11.13 -4.46
N THR A 155 -7.11 12.46 -4.52
CA THR A 155 -8.25 13.22 -5.06
C THR A 155 -7.82 14.04 -6.28
N GLY A 156 -8.75 14.32 -7.17
CA GLY A 156 -8.54 15.10 -8.39
C GLY A 156 -8.20 16.56 -8.12
N GLU A 157 -8.42 17.02 -6.88
CA GLU A 157 -8.05 18.36 -6.39
C GLU A 157 -6.59 18.46 -5.95
N GLY A 158 -5.82 17.37 -6.01
CA GLY A 158 -4.38 17.39 -5.75
C GLY A 158 -3.97 16.84 -4.39
N ILE A 159 -4.90 16.43 -3.53
CA ILE A 159 -4.56 15.76 -2.27
C ILE A 159 -4.10 14.34 -2.59
N VAL A 160 -2.86 14.01 -2.22
CA VAL A 160 -2.25 12.69 -2.38
C VAL A 160 -1.65 12.27 -1.04
N LYS A 161 -2.05 11.10 -0.52
CA LYS A 161 -1.50 10.49 0.68
C LYS A 161 -0.87 9.16 0.34
N VAL A 162 0.34 8.94 0.83
CA VAL A 162 1.14 7.75 0.54
C VAL A 162 1.50 7.04 1.83
N CYS A 163 1.36 5.72 1.84
CA CYS A 163 1.87 4.82 2.86
C CYS A 163 2.46 3.56 2.21
N SER A 164 3.08 2.70 2.99
CA SER A 164 3.59 1.40 2.56
C SER A 164 2.51 0.32 2.67
N GLY A 165 2.73 -0.79 1.99
CA GLY A 165 1.94 -2.01 2.11
C GLY A 165 2.74 -3.21 1.60
N PHE A 166 2.15 -4.38 1.67
CA PHE A 166 2.75 -5.57 1.06
C PHE A 166 1.70 -6.58 0.60
N ALA A 167 2.03 -7.36 -0.42
CA ALA A 167 1.11 -8.35 -0.96
C ALA A 167 1.11 -9.63 -0.12
N VAL A 168 -0.07 -10.26 0.01
CA VAL A 168 -0.24 -11.53 0.74
C VAL A 168 -0.96 -12.57 -0.12
N GLU A 169 -0.71 -13.84 0.16
CA GLU A 169 -1.27 -14.97 -0.59
C GLU A 169 -2.30 -15.75 0.24
N PRO A 170 -3.60 -15.69 -0.10
CA PRO A 170 -4.57 -16.62 0.48
C PRO A 170 -4.35 -18.04 -0.06
N THR A 171 -4.70 -19.06 0.72
CA THR A 171 -4.56 -20.49 0.33
C THR A 171 -5.43 -20.88 -0.85
N ARG A 172 -6.52 -20.13 -1.09
CA ARG A 172 -7.40 -20.30 -2.24
C ARG A 172 -7.53 -18.97 -2.97
N ALA A 173 -7.47 -19.05 -4.30
CA ALA A 173 -7.86 -17.93 -5.13
C ALA A 173 -9.32 -17.59 -4.84
N GLU A 174 -9.61 -16.32 -4.55
CA GLU A 174 -10.98 -15.88 -4.36
C GLU A 174 -11.62 -15.49 -5.68
N ASP A 175 -12.91 -15.80 -5.83
CA ASP A 175 -13.70 -15.57 -7.05
C ASP A 175 -13.74 -14.10 -7.50
N GLY A 176 -13.42 -13.16 -6.60
CA GLY A 176 -13.38 -11.73 -6.89
C GLY A 176 -12.21 -11.25 -7.76
N GLY A 177 -11.25 -12.12 -8.08
CA GLY A 177 -10.06 -11.77 -8.84
C GLY A 177 -9.16 -10.73 -8.14
N GLY A 178 -8.01 -10.42 -8.75
CA GLY A 178 -7.05 -9.49 -8.16
C GLY A 178 -6.21 -10.08 -7.02
N GLN A 179 -5.34 -9.25 -6.47
CA GLN A 179 -4.37 -9.58 -5.43
C GLN A 179 -4.71 -8.84 -4.13
N LEU A 180 -4.39 -9.45 -3.00
CA LEU A 180 -4.60 -8.87 -1.67
C LEU A 180 -3.33 -8.19 -1.17
N PHE A 181 -3.52 -7.03 -0.55
CA PHE A 181 -2.46 -6.22 0.04
C PHE A 181 -2.84 -5.85 1.47
N VAL A 182 -1.87 -5.91 2.38
CA VAL A 182 -1.99 -5.45 3.77
C VAL A 182 -1.42 -4.04 3.84
N THR A 183 -2.10 -3.15 4.57
CA THR A 183 -1.60 -1.81 4.89
C THR A 183 -2.27 -1.27 6.15
N CYS A 184 -1.85 -0.08 6.60
CA CYS A 184 -2.47 0.63 7.70
C CYS A 184 -3.79 1.29 7.28
N ALA A 185 -4.73 1.46 8.21
CA ALA A 185 -6.04 2.04 7.92
C ALA A 185 -6.05 3.58 7.98
N HIS A 186 -5.34 4.18 8.93
CA HIS A 186 -5.42 5.62 9.20
C HIS A 186 -5.04 6.50 8.00
N THR A 187 -4.16 6.02 7.11
CA THR A 187 -3.82 6.76 5.88
C THR A 187 -5.05 6.96 5.00
N LEU A 188 -5.94 5.97 4.92
CA LEU A 188 -7.23 6.10 4.26
C LEU A 188 -8.18 7.01 5.07
N GLU A 189 -8.20 6.88 6.40
CA GLU A 189 -9.07 7.70 7.25
C GLU A 189 -8.75 9.20 7.19
N GLU A 190 -7.47 9.56 7.03
CA GLU A 190 -7.06 10.96 6.79
C GLU A 190 -7.80 11.57 5.58
N MET A 191 -8.15 10.74 4.59
CA MET A 191 -8.89 11.16 3.41
C MET A 191 -10.36 11.47 3.68
N ARG A 192 -10.92 11.16 4.86
CA ARG A 192 -12.26 11.61 5.26
C ARG A 192 -12.37 13.15 5.28
N ARG A 193 -11.25 13.84 5.48
CA ARG A 193 -11.17 15.31 5.50
C ARG A 193 -11.03 15.91 4.09
N ALA A 194 -10.83 15.08 3.07
CA ALA A 194 -10.69 15.57 1.71
C ALA A 194 -12.04 16.11 1.19
N PRO A 195 -12.04 17.12 0.30
CA PRO A 195 -13.26 17.69 -0.23
C PRO A 195 -14.15 16.66 -0.93
N VAL A 196 -15.43 16.67 -0.58
CA VAL A 196 -16.43 15.76 -1.13
C VAL A 196 -16.79 16.22 -2.55
N GLY A 197 -16.81 15.29 -3.50
CA GLY A 197 -17.26 15.54 -4.88
C GLY A 197 -16.14 15.56 -5.94
N ALA A 198 -14.87 15.57 -5.52
CA ALA A 198 -13.76 15.38 -6.43
C ALA A 198 -13.68 13.92 -6.91
N LYS A 199 -13.23 13.73 -8.17
CA LYS A 199 -12.74 12.41 -8.62
C LYS A 199 -11.70 11.91 -7.61
N SER A 200 -11.75 10.64 -7.24
CA SER A 200 -10.83 10.09 -6.25
C SER A 200 -10.61 8.61 -6.48
N GLY A 201 -9.49 8.10 -5.98
CA GLY A 201 -9.10 6.71 -6.15
C GLY A 201 -8.05 6.27 -5.14
N THR A 202 -7.87 4.96 -5.05
CA THR A 202 -6.75 4.33 -4.34
C THR A 202 -5.99 3.41 -5.29
N PHE A 203 -4.67 3.47 -5.24
CA PHE A 203 -3.78 2.71 -6.11
C PHE A 203 -2.73 1.97 -5.29
N VAL A 204 -2.34 0.80 -5.78
CA VAL A 204 -1.16 0.10 -5.30
C VAL A 204 -0.07 0.25 -6.35
N LEU A 205 1.04 0.84 -5.96
CA LEU A 205 2.19 1.03 -6.81
C LEU A 205 3.23 -0.03 -6.48
N ALA A 206 3.76 -0.68 -7.51
CA ALA A 206 4.79 -1.70 -7.39
C ALA A 206 5.90 -1.47 -8.41
N SER A 207 7.07 -2.06 -8.17
CA SER A 207 8.12 -2.21 -9.17
C SER A 207 7.95 -3.56 -9.86
N ASP A 208 8.13 -3.61 -11.18
CA ASP A 208 8.16 -4.87 -11.95
C ASP A 208 9.50 -5.62 -11.85
N GLY A 209 10.46 -5.10 -11.08
CA GLY A 209 11.82 -5.64 -10.95
C GLY A 209 12.81 -5.08 -11.97
N GLU A 210 12.33 -4.51 -13.07
CA GLU A 210 13.15 -3.76 -14.05
C GLU A 210 13.21 -2.26 -13.72
N GLY A 211 12.54 -1.85 -12.64
CA GLY A 211 12.45 -0.46 -12.21
C GLY A 211 11.26 0.29 -12.82
N ASN A 212 10.42 -0.37 -13.62
CA ASN A 212 9.22 0.27 -14.13
C ASN A 212 8.13 0.27 -13.05
N LEU A 213 7.37 1.37 -13.02
CA LEU A 213 6.25 1.54 -12.11
C LEU A 213 5.02 0.83 -12.65
N VAL A 214 4.54 -0.18 -11.94
CA VAL A 214 3.25 -0.85 -12.18
C VAL A 214 2.21 -0.26 -11.23
N VAL A 215 1.03 0.07 -11.76
CA VAL A 215 -0.06 0.69 -10.99
C VAL A 215 -1.25 -0.24 -10.95
N HIS A 216 -1.53 -0.84 -9.80
CA HIS A 216 -2.72 -1.67 -9.61
C HIS A 216 -3.89 -0.84 -9.09
N ARG A 217 -5.03 -1.09 -9.73
CA ARG A 217 -6.37 -0.64 -9.39
C ARG A 217 -6.91 -1.19 -8.08
N VAL A 218 -7.00 -0.44 -6.97
CA VAL A 218 -7.79 -0.93 -5.83
C VAL A 218 -9.26 -1.01 -6.23
N THR A 219 -9.92 -2.12 -5.91
CA THR A 219 -11.31 -2.40 -6.26
C THR A 219 -12.22 -2.55 -5.05
N SER A 220 -11.68 -2.98 -3.91
CA SER A 220 -12.45 -3.11 -2.66
C SER A 220 -11.57 -3.22 -1.41
N ILE A 221 -12.21 -3.11 -0.24
CA ILE A 221 -11.70 -3.49 1.08
C ILE A 221 -12.41 -4.78 1.49
N PRO A 222 -11.77 -5.96 1.38
CA PRO A 222 -12.40 -7.22 1.75
C PRO A 222 -12.61 -7.38 3.26
N SER A 223 -11.72 -6.79 4.06
CA SER A 223 -11.77 -6.81 5.53
C SER A 223 -10.95 -5.65 6.09
N ALA A 224 -11.35 -5.16 7.27
CA ALA A 224 -10.61 -4.18 8.03
C ALA A 224 -10.70 -4.46 9.53
N LEU A 225 -9.67 -4.07 10.27
CA LEU A 225 -9.63 -4.12 11.73
C LEU A 225 -9.32 -2.71 12.26
N PRO A 226 -10.33 -1.82 12.35
CA PRO A 226 -10.12 -0.43 12.77
C PRO A 226 -9.40 -0.28 14.11
N ARG A 227 -9.67 -1.19 15.06
CA ARG A 227 -9.04 -1.17 16.39
C ARG A 227 -7.53 -1.44 16.36
N SER A 228 -7.07 -2.15 15.35
CA SER A 228 -5.66 -2.48 15.15
C SER A 228 -5.04 -1.68 14.00
N ASP A 229 -5.79 -0.74 13.41
CA ASP A 229 -5.31 0.13 12.34
C ASP A 229 -4.73 -0.61 11.13
N VAL A 230 -5.33 -1.76 10.78
CA VAL A 230 -4.93 -2.58 9.62
C VAL A 230 -6.13 -2.87 8.74
N MET A 231 -5.91 -2.92 7.43
CA MET A 231 -6.92 -3.32 6.45
C MET A 231 -6.32 -4.15 5.30
N LEU A 232 -7.20 -4.92 4.66
CA LEU A 232 -6.91 -5.57 3.38
C LEU A 232 -7.43 -4.73 2.22
N LEU A 233 -6.60 -4.55 1.21
CA LEU A 233 -6.98 -3.98 -0.08
C LEU A 233 -6.97 -5.08 -1.13
N ARG A 234 -8.02 -5.13 -1.96
CA ARG A 234 -7.99 -5.91 -3.20
C ARG A 234 -7.65 -5.00 -4.34
N ALA A 235 -6.65 -5.37 -5.14
CA ALA A 235 -6.29 -4.62 -6.34
C ALA A 235 -6.10 -5.51 -7.56
N THR A 236 -6.46 -4.99 -8.73
CA THR A 236 -6.25 -5.64 -10.02
C THR A 236 -5.21 -4.88 -10.83
N PRO A 237 -4.35 -5.56 -11.61
CA PRO A 237 -3.47 -4.87 -12.56
C PRO A 237 -4.30 -4.04 -13.57
N PRO A 238 -3.69 -3.06 -14.26
CA PRO A 238 -4.34 -2.35 -15.36
C PRO A 238 -4.85 -3.36 -16.39
N ARG A 239 -6.09 -3.20 -16.84
CA ARG A 239 -6.68 -4.10 -17.86
C ARG A 239 -6.04 -3.94 -19.25
N ASP A 240 -5.34 -2.84 -19.48
CA ASP A 240 -4.77 -2.48 -20.78
C ASP A 240 -3.25 -2.34 -20.68
N ALA A 241 -2.53 -3.47 -20.72
CA ALA A 241 -1.08 -3.49 -21.02
C ALA A 241 -0.79 -4.00 -22.45
N SER A 242 -1.80 -4.00 -23.33
CA SER A 242 -1.58 -4.09 -24.78
C SER A 242 -1.14 -2.76 -25.40
N GLN A 243 -1.05 -1.68 -24.62
CA GLN A 243 -0.33 -0.47 -25.02
C GLN A 243 0.78 -0.18 -24.00
N PRO A 244 2.06 -0.22 -24.42
CA PRO A 244 3.12 0.36 -23.60
C PRO A 244 2.78 1.83 -23.44
N ALA A 245 2.47 2.24 -22.21
CA ALA A 245 2.45 3.63 -21.84
C ALA A 245 3.82 4.19 -22.24
N LEU A 246 3.83 5.13 -23.18
CA LEU A 246 5.01 5.76 -23.76
C LEU A 246 6.11 5.90 -22.71
N ALA A 247 7.11 5.02 -22.77
CA ALA A 247 8.44 5.38 -22.36
C ALA A 247 8.83 6.50 -23.31
N SER A 248 8.61 7.75 -22.89
CA SER A 248 9.14 8.91 -23.61
C SER A 248 10.65 8.92 -23.38
N SER A 249 11.34 8.08 -24.15
CA SER A 249 12.76 8.23 -24.42
C SER A 249 12.90 9.60 -25.08
N PHE A 250 13.43 10.55 -24.33
CA PHE A 250 13.97 11.78 -24.86
C PHE A 250 15.30 11.41 -25.54
N GLU A 251 15.22 10.79 -26.72
CA GLU A 251 16.38 10.58 -27.59
C GLU A 251 16.26 11.47 -28.82
N SER A 252 17.23 12.36 -28.92
CA SER A 252 17.57 13.18 -30.07
C SER A 252 17.60 12.35 -31.34
N GLY A 253 16.81 12.75 -32.34
CA GLY A 253 16.77 12.12 -33.65
C GLY A 253 18.13 12.17 -34.34
N ILE A 254 18.59 11.00 -34.81
CA ILE A 254 19.37 10.86 -36.03
C ILE A 254 18.82 9.65 -36.77
N GLU A 255 18.26 9.91 -37.96
CA GLU A 255 17.75 8.95 -38.91
C GLU A 255 18.84 7.95 -39.36
N SER A 256 18.49 6.68 -39.46
CA SER A 256 19.13 5.79 -40.42
C SER A 256 18.16 4.69 -40.90
N SER A 257 17.88 4.73 -42.20
CA SER A 257 17.11 3.76 -42.97
C SER A 257 17.73 2.37 -42.97
N PRO A 258 16.92 1.29 -42.96
CA PRO A 258 17.39 -0.01 -43.44
C PRO A 258 16.81 -0.38 -44.80
N THR A 259 17.72 -0.90 -45.61
CA THR A 259 17.59 -1.33 -47.00
C THR A 259 16.90 -2.68 -47.13
N LEU A 260 16.08 -2.82 -48.17
CA LEU A 260 15.42 -4.04 -48.65
C LEU A 260 16.42 -5.04 -49.29
N HIS A 261 16.37 -6.29 -48.85
CA HIS A 261 16.75 -7.51 -49.60
C HIS A 261 15.78 -8.61 -49.12
N GLY A 262 15.26 -9.56 -49.90
CA GLY A 262 15.60 -10.13 -51.19
C GLY A 262 15.10 -11.59 -51.17
N ALA A 263 14.66 -12.10 -52.31
CA ALA A 263 13.71 -13.20 -52.51
C ALA A 263 14.26 -14.65 -52.55
N GLY A 264 13.33 -15.62 -52.68
CA GLY A 264 13.51 -16.99 -53.24
C GLY A 264 13.97 -18.03 -52.23
N ALA A 265 13.67 -19.34 -52.27
CA ALA A 265 13.06 -20.28 -53.22
C ALA A 265 12.88 -21.60 -52.42
N SER A 266 11.76 -22.32 -52.38
CA SER A 266 11.20 -23.30 -53.35
C SER A 266 12.22 -24.23 -54.01
N THR A 267 12.42 -25.42 -53.44
CA THR A 267 12.75 -26.64 -54.21
C THR A 267 12.23 -27.91 -53.53
N SER A 268 11.50 -28.67 -54.34
CA SER A 268 11.08 -30.06 -54.21
C SER A 268 12.24 -31.04 -54.38
N GLY A 269 12.17 -32.21 -53.76
CA GLY A 269 13.08 -33.33 -54.03
C GLY A 269 12.49 -34.67 -53.55
N GLU A 270 12.09 -35.49 -54.51
CA GLU A 270 11.66 -36.89 -54.38
C GLU A 270 12.79 -37.78 -53.84
N GLN A 271 12.45 -38.84 -53.10
CA GLN A 271 13.25 -40.07 -53.12
C GLN A 271 12.40 -41.33 -52.90
N ILE A 272 12.71 -42.33 -53.72
CA ILE A 272 11.96 -43.55 -54.02
C ILE A 272 12.41 -44.74 -53.14
N CYS A 273 11.47 -45.67 -53.00
CA CYS A 273 11.32 -46.92 -52.26
C CYS A 273 12.45 -47.99 -52.22
N SER A 274 12.47 -48.77 -51.14
CA SER A 274 12.58 -50.26 -51.06
C SER A 274 12.68 -50.67 -49.56
N GLY A 275 12.14 -51.75 -48.98
CA GLY A 275 11.19 -52.81 -49.33
C GLY A 275 11.03 -53.79 -48.12
N ALA A 276 9.77 -54.13 -47.75
CA ALA A 276 9.23 -55.35 -47.06
C ALA A 276 9.74 -55.85 -45.66
N PRO A 277 8.99 -56.70 -44.90
CA PRO A 277 7.54 -56.69 -44.57
C PRO A 277 7.15 -57.12 -43.10
N VAL A 278 5.93 -56.75 -42.63
CA VAL A 278 5.02 -57.31 -41.55
C VAL A 278 5.54 -57.44 -40.08
N PRO A 279 4.70 -57.40 -38.99
CA PRO A 279 3.23 -57.46 -38.94
C PRO A 279 2.47 -56.43 -38.10
N HIS A 280 1.15 -56.48 -38.32
CA HIS A 280 0.03 -55.75 -37.74
C HIS A 280 0.09 -55.42 -36.24
N ALA A 281 -0.10 -54.14 -35.92
CA ALA A 281 -0.77 -53.70 -34.70
C ALA A 281 -1.59 -52.44 -35.02
N SER A 282 -2.91 -52.62 -35.11
CA SER A 282 -3.88 -51.55 -35.32
C SER A 282 -4.04 -50.76 -34.02
N GLY A 283 -3.67 -49.47 -34.02
CA GLY A 283 -3.95 -48.52 -32.96
C GLY A 283 -4.25 -47.14 -33.56
N PRO A 284 -5.28 -46.41 -33.10
CA PRO A 284 -5.65 -45.12 -33.69
C PRO A 284 -4.63 -44.04 -33.29
N LEU A 285 -3.87 -43.56 -34.27
CA LEU A 285 -3.04 -42.36 -34.17
C LEU A 285 -3.95 -41.12 -34.18
N PHE A 286 -4.34 -40.65 -32.99
CA PHE A 286 -4.81 -39.28 -32.83
C PHE A 286 -3.62 -38.33 -33.05
N ARG A 287 -3.59 -37.67 -34.21
CA ARG A 287 -2.78 -36.45 -34.42
C ARG A 287 -3.30 -35.39 -33.46
N HIS A 288 -2.59 -35.19 -32.35
CA HIS A 288 -2.69 -33.95 -31.59
C HIS A 288 -2.14 -32.82 -32.47
N VAL A 289 -3.04 -32.08 -33.10
CA VAL A 289 -2.74 -30.74 -33.60
C VAL A 289 -2.44 -29.91 -32.35
N ALA A 290 -1.17 -29.57 -32.15
CA ALA A 290 -0.77 -28.62 -31.14
C ALA A 290 -1.42 -27.27 -31.47
N SER A 291 -2.50 -26.94 -30.75
CA SER A 291 -3.02 -25.58 -30.72
C SER A 291 -1.90 -24.67 -30.19
N PRO A 292 -1.62 -23.53 -30.84
CA PRO A 292 -0.70 -22.55 -30.26
C PRO A 292 -1.32 -22.09 -28.94
N SER A 293 -0.69 -22.47 -27.83
CA SER A 293 -1.01 -21.95 -26.51
C SER A 293 -0.91 -20.44 -26.59
N ALA A 294 -2.06 -19.76 -26.59
CA ALA A 294 -2.11 -18.31 -26.46
C ALA A 294 -1.37 -17.97 -25.18
N VAL A 295 -0.20 -17.35 -25.31
CA VAL A 295 0.55 -16.80 -24.19
C VAL A 295 -0.35 -15.71 -23.61
N SER A 296 -1.11 -16.08 -22.58
CA SER A 296 -1.87 -15.11 -21.81
C SER A 296 -0.82 -14.27 -21.10
N THR A 297 -0.52 -13.11 -21.67
CA THR A 297 0.34 -12.09 -21.06
C THR A 297 -0.42 -11.51 -19.87
N THR A 298 -0.57 -12.32 -18.81
CA THR A 298 -1.16 -11.87 -17.56
C THR A 298 -0.24 -10.82 -16.99
N ALA A 299 -0.76 -9.61 -16.82
CA ALA A 299 -0.03 -8.50 -16.24
C ALA A 299 0.72 -8.94 -14.96
N PRO A 300 1.94 -8.41 -14.73
CA PRO A 300 2.81 -8.87 -13.66
C PRO A 300 2.10 -8.78 -12.31
N ARG A 301 2.11 -9.88 -11.56
CA ARG A 301 1.64 -9.91 -10.18
C ARG A 301 2.77 -9.49 -9.26
N VAL A 302 2.42 -8.77 -8.20
CA VAL A 302 3.38 -8.40 -7.16
C VAL A 302 3.77 -9.67 -6.40
N PRO A 303 5.06 -9.94 -6.11
CA PRO A 303 5.44 -11.05 -5.25
C PRO A 303 4.77 -10.92 -3.87
N THR A 304 4.24 -12.01 -3.31
CA THR A 304 3.65 -11.97 -1.96
C THR A 304 4.74 -12.17 -0.91
N LEU A 305 4.54 -11.67 0.31
CA LEU A 305 5.45 -11.92 1.43
C LEU A 305 4.95 -13.09 2.30
N PRO A 306 5.85 -13.94 2.82
CA PRO A 306 5.47 -14.99 3.76
C PRO A 306 5.11 -14.38 5.11
N VAL A 307 4.04 -14.87 5.74
CA VAL A 307 3.56 -14.37 7.03
C VAL A 307 3.74 -15.44 8.10
N ASN A 308 4.42 -15.07 9.19
CA ASN A 308 4.57 -15.87 10.39
C ASN A 308 3.61 -15.34 11.46
N PRO A 309 2.55 -16.06 11.86
CA PRO A 309 1.63 -15.55 12.87
C PRO A 309 2.18 -15.58 14.29
N TYR A 310 3.31 -16.23 14.54
CA TYR A 310 3.84 -16.32 15.89
C TYR A 310 4.58 -15.06 16.27
N PRO A 311 4.13 -14.37 17.33
CA PRO A 311 4.80 -13.20 17.82
C PRO A 311 6.21 -13.55 18.28
N LEU A 312 7.20 -12.78 17.85
CA LEU A 312 8.58 -12.96 18.31
C LEU A 312 8.71 -12.53 19.77
N HIS A 313 9.64 -13.13 20.50
CA HIS A 313 9.96 -12.68 21.85
C HIS A 313 10.67 -11.31 21.84
N PRO A 314 10.53 -10.49 22.90
CA PRO A 314 11.40 -9.33 23.11
C PRO A 314 12.88 -9.74 23.04
N GLY A 315 13.72 -8.95 22.39
CA GLY A 315 15.10 -9.38 22.07
C GLY A 315 15.29 -9.86 20.63
N ALA A 316 14.21 -10.27 19.96
CA ALA A 316 14.31 -10.83 18.62
C ALA A 316 14.65 -9.75 17.59
N ARG A 317 15.57 -10.10 16.67
CA ARG A 317 16.04 -9.19 15.63
C ARG A 317 15.03 -9.11 14.50
N VAL A 318 14.75 -7.89 14.07
CA VAL A 318 13.82 -7.62 12.98
C VAL A 318 14.41 -6.67 11.95
N ARG A 319 13.78 -6.63 10.79
CA ARG A 319 14.01 -5.67 9.72
C ARG A 319 12.70 -5.00 9.40
N ALA A 320 12.66 -3.68 9.51
CA ALA A 320 11.51 -2.89 9.10
C ALA A 320 11.80 -2.16 7.79
N HIS A 321 10.83 -2.12 6.89
CA HIS A 321 10.96 -1.39 5.63
C HIS A 321 10.64 0.08 5.84
N PHE A 322 11.64 0.95 5.70
CA PHE A 322 11.51 2.40 5.84
C PHE A 322 11.54 3.08 4.48
N VAL A 323 10.78 4.18 4.37
CA VAL A 323 10.63 4.94 3.12
C VAL A 323 10.87 6.43 3.34
N ARG A 324 11.34 7.12 2.30
CA ARG A 324 11.54 8.58 2.29
C ARG A 324 11.22 9.14 0.91
N ASP A 325 10.73 10.38 0.85
CA ASP A 325 10.50 11.08 -0.42
C ASP A 325 11.81 11.58 -1.01
N LYS A 326 12.62 12.22 -0.16
CA LYS A 326 13.86 12.88 -0.53
C LYS A 326 14.98 12.37 0.36
N LEU A 327 16.13 12.09 -0.25
CA LEU A 327 17.34 11.69 0.45
C LEU A 327 18.17 12.93 0.74
N SER A 328 18.65 13.06 1.97
CA SER A 328 19.67 14.06 2.32
C SER A 328 21.03 13.49 1.93
N PRO A 329 21.98 14.29 1.42
CA PRO A 329 23.34 13.83 1.10
C PRO A 329 24.07 13.16 2.28
N VAL A 330 23.68 13.50 3.51
CA VAL A 330 24.25 12.94 4.74
C VAL A 330 23.69 11.55 5.07
N ASP A 331 22.48 11.24 4.59
CA ASP A 331 21.76 10.02 4.94
C ASP A 331 21.81 8.97 3.82
N GLU A 332 22.72 9.10 2.83
CA GLU A 332 22.67 8.27 1.62
C GLU A 332 22.97 6.79 1.87
N GLU A 333 23.70 6.47 2.94
CA GLU A 333 24.21 5.13 3.15
C GLU A 333 23.07 4.09 3.29
N GLY A 334 23.01 3.16 2.34
CA GLY A 334 22.09 2.02 2.34
C GLY A 334 20.64 2.33 1.93
N TRP A 335 20.31 3.55 1.52
CA TRP A 335 19.03 3.83 0.88
C TRP A 335 19.09 3.50 -0.61
N THR A 336 18.03 2.90 -1.14
CA THR A 336 17.93 2.55 -2.55
C THR A 336 16.77 3.30 -3.19
N PRO A 337 16.89 3.68 -4.48
CA PRO A 337 15.74 4.20 -5.23
C PRO A 337 14.57 3.24 -5.14
N TRP A 338 13.40 3.80 -4.92
CA TRP A 338 12.16 3.07 -4.73
C TRP A 338 11.03 3.70 -5.56
N ILE A 339 9.84 3.17 -5.36
CA ILE A 339 8.63 3.42 -6.14
C ILE A 339 8.36 4.93 -6.26
N GLY A 340 8.22 5.38 -7.52
CA GLY A 340 7.85 6.75 -7.83
C GLY A 340 8.90 7.81 -7.47
N GLY A 341 10.19 7.45 -7.52
CA GLY A 341 11.29 8.37 -7.24
C GLY A 341 11.56 8.59 -5.76
N GLY A 342 10.81 7.89 -4.87
CA GLY A 342 11.14 7.82 -3.46
C GLY A 342 12.35 6.93 -3.20
N TRP A 343 12.65 6.75 -1.92
CA TRP A 343 13.77 5.95 -1.43
C TRP A 343 13.27 4.96 -0.38
N SER A 344 13.90 3.80 -0.31
CA SER A 344 13.61 2.84 0.75
C SER A 344 14.86 2.19 1.32
N LYS A 345 14.72 1.62 2.52
CA LYS A 345 15.79 0.88 3.20
C LYS A 345 15.20 -0.15 4.15
N TRP A 346 15.78 -1.36 4.17
CA TRP A 346 15.58 -2.30 5.26
C TRP A 346 16.44 -1.91 6.45
N VAL A 347 15.80 -1.46 7.52
CA VAL A 347 16.50 -1.00 8.72
C VAL A 347 16.49 -2.09 9.78
N ARG A 348 17.67 -2.40 10.32
CA ARG A 348 17.83 -3.38 11.40
C ARG A 348 17.24 -2.85 12.68
N GLY A 349 16.57 -3.73 13.41
CA GLY A 349 15.88 -3.43 14.64
C GLY A 349 15.76 -4.60 15.61
N GLU A 350 15.04 -4.36 16.68
CA GLU A 350 14.72 -5.36 17.71
C GLU A 350 13.28 -5.20 18.18
N VAL A 351 12.63 -6.32 18.50
CA VAL A 351 11.35 -6.34 19.22
C VAL A 351 11.60 -5.97 20.68
N LEU A 352 10.97 -4.89 21.13
CA LEU A 352 11.12 -4.41 22.50
C LEU A 352 10.05 -4.99 23.44
N GLY A 353 8.87 -5.32 22.90
CA GLY A 353 7.77 -5.85 23.69
C GLY A 353 6.42 -5.68 23.02
N TYR A 354 5.37 -6.04 23.76
CA TYR A 354 3.99 -5.95 23.29
C TYR A 354 3.13 -5.24 24.31
N ARG A 355 2.04 -4.65 23.81
CA ARG A 355 0.99 -4.07 24.64
C ARG A 355 -0.38 -4.60 24.22
N ASP A 356 -1.27 -4.74 25.19
CA ASP A 356 -2.69 -4.98 24.92
C ASP A 356 -3.41 -3.70 24.46
N PHE A 357 -4.71 -3.79 24.19
CA PHE A 357 -5.54 -2.63 23.84
C PHE A 357 -5.65 -1.58 24.96
N ALA A 358 -5.40 -1.97 26.22
CA ALA A 358 -5.38 -1.07 27.37
C ALA A 358 -4.01 -0.43 27.60
N GLY A 359 -3.00 -0.76 26.78
CA GLY A 359 -1.63 -0.26 26.93
C GLY A 359 -0.82 -0.96 28.03
N LYS A 360 -1.31 -2.08 28.57
CA LYS A 360 -0.56 -2.88 29.55
C LYS A 360 0.47 -3.75 28.84
N GLU A 361 1.55 -4.09 29.54
CA GLU A 361 2.52 -5.07 29.04
C GLU A 361 1.83 -6.41 28.77
N ALA A 362 2.11 -6.96 27.59
CA ALA A 362 1.61 -8.26 27.16
C ALA A 362 2.79 -9.14 26.75
N LYS A 363 2.68 -10.45 27.00
CA LYS A 363 3.78 -11.39 26.74
C LYS A 363 3.41 -12.45 25.69
N PRO A 364 4.22 -12.63 24.63
CA PRO A 364 4.08 -13.76 23.71
C PRO A 364 4.11 -15.10 24.44
N GLY A 365 3.33 -16.07 23.94
CA GLY A 365 3.22 -17.41 24.52
C GLY A 365 2.37 -17.48 25.80
N THR A 366 1.68 -16.39 26.15
CA THR A 366 0.69 -16.36 27.25
C THR A 366 -0.72 -16.17 26.70
N TYR A 367 -1.71 -16.00 27.58
CA TYR A 367 -3.09 -15.69 27.20
C TYR A 367 -3.34 -14.18 27.01
N ASP A 368 -2.28 -13.36 27.06
CA ASP A 368 -2.41 -11.92 26.83
C ASP A 368 -2.73 -11.64 25.37
N ALA A 369 -3.61 -10.66 25.11
CA ALA A 369 -3.85 -10.17 23.76
C ALA A 369 -2.72 -9.23 23.34
N LEU A 370 -2.02 -9.55 22.24
CA LEU A 370 -0.93 -8.72 21.73
C LEU A 370 -1.46 -7.74 20.71
N SER A 371 -2.12 -6.69 21.17
CA SER A 371 -2.72 -5.70 20.27
C SER A 371 -1.67 -4.86 19.54
N HIS A 372 -0.50 -4.68 20.15
CA HIS A 372 0.51 -3.76 19.66
C HIS A 372 1.91 -4.30 19.85
N LEU A 373 2.76 -4.06 18.85
CA LEU A 373 4.17 -4.43 18.80
C LEU A 373 5.04 -3.16 18.95
N LEU A 374 5.94 -3.17 19.93
CA LEU A 374 6.96 -2.15 20.12
C LEU A 374 8.28 -2.63 19.53
N PHE A 375 8.91 -1.80 18.71
CA PHE A 375 10.20 -2.10 18.10
C PHE A 375 11.07 -0.85 17.99
N GLU A 376 12.35 -1.06 17.70
CA GLU A 376 13.26 -0.01 17.27
C GLU A 376 13.90 -0.40 15.93
N PRO A 377 14.37 0.55 15.10
CA PRO A 377 14.38 2.01 15.30
C PRO A 377 13.05 2.67 14.92
N LEU A 378 12.99 4.00 15.07
CA LEU A 378 11.81 4.80 14.73
C LEU A 378 11.54 4.78 13.22
N PRO A 379 10.35 4.34 12.77
CA PRO A 379 10.00 4.40 11.35
C PRO A 379 9.92 5.85 10.86
N THR A 380 10.33 6.05 9.61
CA THR A 380 10.19 7.34 8.92
C THR A 380 8.73 7.53 8.46
N PRO A 381 8.26 8.78 8.32
CA PRO A 381 6.96 9.08 7.72
C PRO A 381 6.79 8.39 6.37
N GLY A 382 5.62 7.79 6.14
CA GLY A 382 5.32 7.00 4.95
C GLY A 382 5.55 5.51 5.11
N SER A 383 6.32 5.07 6.12
CA SER A 383 6.62 3.64 6.32
C SER A 383 5.44 2.86 6.91
N SER A 384 4.38 3.55 7.31
CA SER A 384 3.17 2.95 7.85
C SER A 384 2.52 2.00 6.86
N GLY A 385 1.97 0.89 7.35
CA GLY A 385 1.50 -0.25 6.57
C GLY A 385 2.60 -1.14 6.01
N GLY A 386 3.88 -0.76 6.13
CA GLY A 386 5.03 -1.55 5.69
C GLY A 386 5.27 -2.78 6.58
N PRO A 387 5.94 -3.83 6.07
CA PRO A 387 6.20 -5.04 6.84
C PRO A 387 7.31 -4.86 7.89
N ILE A 388 7.14 -5.55 9.01
CA ILE A 388 8.19 -5.87 9.99
C ILE A 388 8.50 -7.35 9.79
N VAL A 389 9.76 -7.66 9.49
CA VAL A 389 10.21 -8.99 9.09
C VAL A 389 11.18 -9.53 10.13
N ASP A 390 11.02 -10.79 10.53
CA ASP A 390 12.01 -11.51 11.33
C ASP A 390 13.31 -11.68 10.54
N GLU A 391 14.43 -11.21 11.12
CA GLU A 391 15.73 -11.28 10.45
C GLU A 391 16.19 -12.72 10.21
N GLU A 392 15.76 -13.68 11.05
CA GLU A 392 16.18 -15.08 10.96
C GLU A 392 15.37 -15.88 9.92
N SER A 393 14.04 -15.86 10.03
CA SER A 393 13.17 -16.62 9.12
C SER A 393 12.93 -15.93 7.77
N GLY A 394 13.04 -14.59 7.71
CA GLY A 394 12.64 -13.80 6.55
C GLY A 394 11.12 -13.73 6.35
N ALA A 395 10.33 -14.01 7.39
CA ALA A 395 8.87 -13.91 7.39
C ALA A 395 8.37 -12.63 8.06
N VAL A 396 7.22 -12.13 7.59
CA VAL A 396 6.54 -10.97 8.18
C VAL A 396 5.96 -11.36 9.53
N VAL A 397 6.35 -10.62 10.56
CA VAL A 397 5.93 -10.78 11.96
C VAL A 397 5.13 -9.59 12.49
N GLY A 398 5.00 -8.53 11.69
CA GLY A 398 4.18 -7.39 12.04
C GLY A 398 4.03 -6.37 10.92
N VAL A 399 3.26 -5.32 11.21
CA VAL A 399 3.00 -4.20 10.32
C VAL A 399 3.40 -2.92 11.03
N VAL A 400 4.21 -2.09 10.39
CA VAL A 400 4.58 -0.76 10.88
C VAL A 400 3.34 0.11 10.91
N LEU A 401 3.08 0.79 12.02
CA LEU A 401 2.02 1.79 12.11
C LEU A 401 2.62 3.20 12.20
N GLY A 402 3.68 3.40 12.99
CA GLY A 402 4.33 4.69 13.13
C GLY A 402 5.22 4.76 14.35
N THR A 403 5.24 5.90 15.02
CA THR A 403 5.95 6.09 16.29
C THR A 403 4.96 6.34 17.42
N ARG A 404 5.33 5.94 18.64
CA ARG A 404 4.54 6.21 19.84
C ARG A 404 5.47 6.50 21.02
N MET A 405 5.04 7.40 21.91
CA MET A 405 5.70 7.61 23.19
C MET A 405 5.32 6.47 24.15
N ASP A 406 6.31 5.73 24.65
CA ASP A 406 6.05 4.69 25.65
C ASP A 406 6.09 5.31 27.05
N SER A 407 4.91 5.61 27.60
CA SER A 407 4.76 6.24 28.91
C SER A 407 5.16 5.33 30.07
N ALA A 408 5.22 4.01 29.87
CA ALA A 408 5.45 3.06 30.96
C ALA A 408 6.90 3.03 31.45
N ARG A 409 7.88 3.44 30.62
CA ARG A 409 9.31 3.30 30.95
C ARG A 409 10.15 4.58 30.88
N ILE A 410 9.57 5.75 30.61
CA ILE A 410 10.31 7.03 30.40
C ILE A 410 11.34 6.93 29.24
N ASP A 411 11.30 5.85 28.48
CA ASP A 411 12.33 5.44 27.51
C ASP A 411 12.21 6.13 26.13
N GLY A 412 11.43 7.22 26.08
CA GLY A 412 11.28 8.06 24.89
C GLY A 412 10.33 7.50 23.83
N MET A 413 10.53 7.96 22.59
CA MET A 413 9.77 7.51 21.42
C MET A 413 10.25 6.12 21.01
N ARG A 414 9.30 5.25 20.61
CA ARG A 414 9.56 3.92 20.06
C ARG A 414 8.83 3.72 18.73
N GLY A 415 9.29 2.76 17.94
CA GLY A 415 8.55 2.25 16.80
C GLY A 415 7.29 1.51 17.28
N TRP A 416 6.20 1.71 16.55
CA TRP A 416 4.88 1.22 16.86
C TRP A 416 4.34 0.44 15.68
N GLY A 417 3.85 -0.76 15.94
CA GLY A 417 3.25 -1.63 14.94
C GLY A 417 2.18 -2.53 15.53
N VAL A 418 1.69 -3.45 14.71
CA VAL A 418 0.83 -4.57 15.16
C VAL A 418 1.47 -5.90 14.78
N PRO A 419 1.28 -6.95 15.58
CA PRO A 419 1.77 -8.27 15.22
C PRO A 419 1.04 -8.83 14.00
N SER A 420 1.72 -9.71 13.28
CA SER A 420 1.18 -10.39 12.10
C SER A 420 -0.03 -11.28 12.41
N GLU A 421 -0.21 -11.73 13.66
CA GLU A 421 -1.40 -12.48 14.07
C GLU A 421 -2.70 -11.71 13.78
N THR A 422 -2.67 -10.38 13.90
CA THR A 422 -3.78 -9.50 13.55
C THR A 422 -4.18 -9.61 12.08
N ILE A 423 -3.22 -9.91 11.18
CA ILE A 423 -3.53 -10.14 9.77
C ILE A 423 -4.36 -11.40 9.61
N LEU A 424 -4.05 -12.46 10.37
CA LEU A 424 -4.75 -13.74 10.28
C LEU A 424 -6.18 -13.67 10.82
N GLU A 425 -6.49 -12.73 11.72
CA GLU A 425 -7.87 -12.50 12.18
C GLU A 425 -8.83 -12.12 11.03
N MET A 426 -8.30 -11.59 9.93
CA MET A 426 -9.08 -11.24 8.74
C MET A 426 -9.31 -12.44 7.80
N PHE A 427 -8.82 -13.63 8.12
CA PHE A 427 -8.94 -14.84 7.29
C PHE A 427 -9.53 -15.99 8.09
N SER A 428 -10.17 -16.92 7.39
CA SER A 428 -10.67 -18.15 8.01
C SER A 428 -9.50 -19.02 8.49
N LEU A 429 -9.71 -19.73 9.59
CA LEU A 429 -8.69 -20.66 10.08
C LEU A 429 -8.49 -21.81 9.07
N PRO A 430 -7.24 -22.29 8.91
CA PRO A 430 -6.96 -23.45 8.07
C PRO A 430 -7.85 -24.66 8.44
N GLY A 431 -8.48 -25.29 7.45
CA GLY A 431 -9.41 -26.42 7.63
C GLY A 431 -10.86 -26.04 7.96
N LEU A 432 -11.14 -24.75 8.19
CA LEU A 432 -12.49 -24.20 8.34
C LEU A 432 -12.95 -23.38 7.12
N GLU A 433 -12.22 -23.44 6.01
CA GLU A 433 -12.54 -22.65 4.81
C GLU A 433 -13.93 -22.99 4.28
N GLY A 434 -14.75 -21.96 4.06
CA GLY A 434 -16.11 -22.10 3.54
C GLY A 434 -17.16 -22.60 4.53
N LYS A 435 -16.83 -22.79 5.81
CA LYS A 435 -17.79 -23.09 6.88
C LYS A 435 -18.13 -21.78 7.60
N ARG A 436 -19.31 -21.21 7.31
CA ARG A 436 -19.88 -20.08 8.04
C ARG A 436 -21.20 -20.48 8.70
#